data_AF-A0AAX1N0Z0-F1
#
_entry.id   AF-A0AAX1N0Z0-F1
#
_cell.length_a   1.000
_cell.length_b   1.000
_cell.length_c   1.000
_cell.angle_alpha   90.00
_cell.angle_beta   90.00
_cell.angle_gamma   90.00
#
_symmetry.space_group_name_H-M   'P 1'
#
loop_
_entity.id
_entity.type
_entity.pdbx_description
1 polymer ?
#
loop_
_entity_poly.entity_id
_entity_poly.type
_entity_poly.pdbx_seq_one_letter_code
_entity_poly.pdbx_strand_id
1 'polypeptide(L)'
;MSKLSMEFNPPIATRDTEELIEILAEKESWNTIAIDQAKEELYIRNISDEAQYKKIQNYFLNKKAQYFLEMEARSTESHSILEIITMIIKWPNELFRRWSLKNDGYLILHRQRKNAIITGMVMYTLIFIWMYNIDTSINVETMNEISTEDIYEWEKKHYSDKEFIDDRNASIDKIFKIFQHSTGDERPILLIENDTLLYSQLNKLRDIDPLNIRNISFIRKGDDLYDKIIIKLVHQ
;
A
#
# COMPACT_ATOMS: atom_id res chain seq x y z
N MET A 1 50.99 -25.82 -50.37
CA MET A 1 49.83 -25.72 -49.46
C MET A 1 50.15 -24.63 -48.46
N SER A 2 49.50 -23.47 -48.58
CA SER A 2 49.66 -22.36 -47.63
C SER A 2 48.99 -22.78 -46.31
N LYS A 3 49.79 -22.93 -45.24
CA LYS A 3 49.28 -23.03 -43.86
C LYS A 3 48.53 -21.71 -43.64
N LEU A 4 47.19 -21.76 -43.56
CA LEU A 4 46.38 -20.62 -43.15
C LEU A 4 46.81 -20.24 -41.72
N SER A 5 47.74 -19.30 -41.60
CA SER A 5 48.12 -18.71 -40.32
C SER A 5 46.97 -17.82 -39.88
N MET A 6 46.11 -18.34 -39.02
CA MET A 6 45.13 -17.50 -38.32
C MET A 6 45.94 -16.51 -37.46
N GLU A 7 45.77 -15.21 -37.70
CA GLU A 7 46.46 -14.17 -36.95
C GLU A 7 45.75 -13.96 -35.61
N PHE A 8 46.41 -14.32 -34.52
CA PHE A 8 45.97 -13.98 -33.17
C PHE A 8 46.49 -12.59 -32.80
N ASN A 9 45.68 -11.82 -32.06
CA ASN A 9 46.09 -10.52 -31.52
C ASN A 9 46.02 -10.56 -29.97
N PRO A 10 47.16 -10.48 -29.26
CA PRO A 10 48.53 -10.49 -29.78
C PRO A 10 48.89 -11.84 -30.42
N PRO A 11 49.97 -11.93 -31.23
CA PRO A 11 50.47 -13.19 -31.76
C PRO A 11 50.83 -14.21 -30.67
N ILE A 12 50.66 -15.51 -30.93
CA ILE A 12 50.98 -16.58 -29.95
C ILE A 12 52.45 -16.54 -29.53
N ALA A 13 53.36 -16.33 -30.48
CA ALA A 13 54.80 -16.23 -30.19
C ALA A 13 55.18 -15.06 -29.25
N THR A 14 54.38 -13.99 -29.22
CA THR A 14 54.63 -12.83 -28.35
C THR A 14 54.08 -12.97 -26.93
N ARG A 15 53.25 -13.98 -26.67
CA ARG A 15 52.67 -14.26 -25.36
C ARG A 15 53.71 -14.78 -24.38
N ASP A 16 53.53 -14.54 -23.09
CA ASP A 16 54.42 -15.07 -22.07
C ASP A 16 54.22 -16.58 -21.85
N THR A 17 55.08 -17.21 -21.06
CA THR A 17 55.01 -18.67 -20.85
C THR A 17 53.75 -19.08 -20.09
N GLU A 18 53.26 -18.23 -19.18
CA GLU A 18 52.10 -18.50 -18.35
C GLU A 18 50.80 -18.41 -19.18
N GLU A 19 50.69 -17.44 -20.08
CA GLU A 19 49.61 -17.31 -21.07
C GLU A 19 49.57 -18.50 -22.03
N LEU A 20 50.73 -19.01 -22.47
CA LEU A 20 50.79 -20.22 -23.29
C LEU A 20 50.30 -21.46 -22.53
N ILE A 21 50.64 -21.57 -21.25
CA ILE A 21 50.13 -22.64 -20.37
C ILE A 21 48.62 -22.51 -20.15
N GLU A 22 48.10 -21.30 -20.02
CA GLU A 22 46.67 -21.03 -19.90
C GLU A 22 45.91 -21.48 -21.16
N ILE A 23 46.43 -21.20 -22.36
CA ILE A 23 45.87 -21.69 -23.62
C ILE A 23 45.80 -23.23 -23.63
N LEU A 24 46.85 -23.90 -23.14
CA LEU A 24 46.87 -25.37 -23.05
C LEU A 24 45.96 -25.92 -21.94
N ALA A 25 45.73 -25.17 -20.86
CA ALA A 25 44.84 -25.56 -19.77
C ALA A 25 43.37 -25.43 -20.19
N GLU A 26 43.00 -24.33 -20.86
CA GLU A 26 41.62 -24.02 -21.25
C GLU A 26 41.29 -24.41 -22.69
N LYS A 27 41.55 -25.67 -23.07
CA LYS A 27 41.39 -26.13 -24.46
C LYS A 27 40.00 -25.91 -25.06
N GLU A 28 38.96 -25.83 -24.23
CA GLU A 28 37.58 -25.58 -24.68
C GLU A 28 37.34 -24.10 -25.05
N SER A 29 38.12 -23.18 -24.46
CA SER A 29 38.05 -21.73 -24.71
C SER A 29 38.81 -21.30 -25.96
N TRP A 30 39.69 -22.16 -26.50
CA TRP A 30 40.61 -21.84 -27.58
C TRP A 30 40.40 -22.73 -28.80
N ASN A 31 40.70 -22.19 -29.99
CA ASN A 31 40.70 -23.00 -31.19
C ASN A 31 41.92 -23.94 -31.23
N THR A 32 41.82 -25.03 -31.99
CA THR A 32 42.90 -26.03 -32.10
C THR A 32 44.21 -25.47 -32.64
N ILE A 33 44.15 -24.49 -33.55
CA ILE A 33 45.34 -23.83 -34.12
C ILE A 33 46.12 -23.07 -33.03
N ALA A 34 45.43 -22.40 -32.11
CA ALA A 34 46.04 -21.69 -30.99
C ALA A 34 46.73 -22.65 -30.02
N ILE A 35 46.08 -23.78 -29.73
CA ILE A 35 46.60 -24.84 -28.87
C ILE A 35 47.88 -25.42 -29.48
N ASP A 36 47.85 -25.73 -30.78
CA ASP A 36 49.00 -26.28 -31.50
C ASP A 36 50.17 -25.29 -31.54
N GLN A 37 49.89 -24.02 -31.87
CA GLN A 37 50.90 -22.95 -31.87
C GLN A 37 51.49 -22.71 -30.47
N ALA A 38 50.66 -22.76 -29.42
CA ALA A 38 51.13 -22.57 -28.05
C ALA A 38 52.04 -23.72 -27.60
N LYS A 39 51.70 -24.96 -27.98
CA LYS A 39 52.53 -26.14 -27.69
C LYS A 39 53.87 -26.07 -28.43
N GLU A 40 53.86 -25.67 -29.69
CA GLU A 40 55.07 -25.47 -30.51
C GLU A 40 55.97 -24.39 -29.89
N GLU A 41 55.39 -23.25 -29.51
CA GLU A 41 56.13 -22.15 -28.87
C GLU A 41 56.72 -22.56 -27.50
N LEU A 42 55.98 -23.31 -26.67
CA LEU A 42 56.51 -23.85 -25.41
C LEU A 42 57.67 -24.82 -25.64
N TYR A 43 57.63 -25.61 -26.71
CA TYR A 43 58.73 -26.49 -27.11
C TYR A 43 59.95 -25.69 -27.58
N ILE A 44 59.75 -24.63 -28.37
CA ILE A 44 60.81 -23.69 -28.79
C ILE A 44 61.48 -23.04 -27.56
N ARG A 45 60.72 -22.78 -26.50
CA ARG A 45 61.20 -22.27 -25.21
C ARG A 45 61.84 -23.33 -24.30
N ASN A 46 62.03 -24.55 -24.81
CA ASN A 46 62.66 -25.67 -24.12
C ASN A 46 61.90 -26.13 -22.85
N ILE A 47 60.57 -26.01 -22.84
CA ILE A 47 59.71 -26.46 -21.74
C ILE A 47 59.23 -27.87 -22.06
N SER A 48 59.71 -28.86 -21.29
CA SER A 48 59.36 -30.26 -21.47
C SER A 48 57.86 -30.52 -21.23
N ASP A 49 57.32 -31.57 -21.86
CA ASP A 49 55.92 -31.97 -21.68
C ASP A 49 55.58 -32.22 -20.20
N GLU A 50 56.50 -32.77 -19.42
CA GLU A 50 56.34 -32.96 -17.96
C GLU A 50 56.22 -31.63 -17.21
N ALA A 51 57.05 -30.65 -17.56
CA ALA A 51 56.99 -29.31 -16.99
C ALA A 51 55.68 -28.58 -17.38
N GLN A 52 55.23 -28.73 -18.62
CA GLN A 52 53.94 -28.21 -19.08
C GLN A 52 52.78 -28.83 -18.28
N TYR A 53 52.75 -30.16 -18.14
CA TYR A 53 51.73 -30.86 -17.39
C TYR A 53 51.65 -30.40 -15.93
N LYS A 54 52.81 -30.28 -15.26
CA LYS A 54 52.88 -29.78 -13.89
C LYS A 54 52.38 -28.34 -13.77
N LYS A 55 52.73 -27.47 -14.72
CA LYS A 55 52.24 -26.08 -14.76
C LYS A 55 50.73 -26.01 -14.99
N ILE A 56 50.16 -26.85 -15.87
CA ILE A 56 48.71 -26.95 -16.11
C ILE A 56 47.98 -27.43 -14.84
N GLN A 57 48.50 -28.45 -14.15
CA GLN A 57 47.94 -28.89 -12.87
C GLN A 57 47.92 -27.77 -11.83
N ASN A 58 49.05 -27.05 -11.70
CA ASN A 58 49.16 -25.90 -10.80
C ASN A 58 48.19 -24.77 -11.20
N TYR A 59 47.99 -24.52 -12.50
CA TYR A 59 47.01 -23.55 -12.99
C TYR A 59 45.61 -23.89 -12.49
N PHE A 60 45.15 -25.13 -12.64
CA PHE A 60 43.82 -25.54 -12.15
C PHE A 60 43.70 -25.48 -10.62
N LEU A 61 44.75 -25.87 -9.89
CA LEU A 61 44.78 -25.76 -8.43
C LEU A 61 44.68 -24.29 -7.98
N ASN A 62 45.45 -23.40 -8.60
CA ASN A 62 45.42 -21.97 -8.32
C ASN A 62 44.08 -21.35 -8.67
N LYS A 63 43.52 -21.68 -9.83
CA LYS A 63 42.19 -21.20 -10.26
C LYS A 63 41.09 -21.65 -9.29
N LYS A 64 41.15 -22.90 -8.83
CA LYS A 64 40.23 -23.43 -7.81
C LYS A 64 40.41 -22.72 -6.47
N ALA A 65 41.65 -22.46 -6.05
CA ALA A 65 41.93 -21.73 -4.82
C ALA A 65 41.42 -20.27 -4.89
N GLN A 66 41.65 -19.58 -6.00
CA GLN A 66 41.13 -18.23 -6.24
C GLN A 66 39.60 -18.21 -6.23
N TYR A 67 38.95 -19.19 -6.87
CA TYR A 67 37.50 -19.32 -6.82
C TYR A 67 36.97 -19.47 -5.39
N PHE A 68 37.64 -20.27 -4.55
CA PHE A 68 37.23 -20.40 -3.14
C PHE A 68 37.45 -19.13 -2.34
N LEU A 69 38.58 -18.44 -2.54
CA LEU A 69 38.84 -17.14 -1.89
C LEU A 69 37.80 -16.09 -2.31
N GLU A 70 37.42 -16.06 -3.59
CA GLU A 70 36.38 -15.18 -4.08
C GLU A 70 35.01 -15.53 -3.49
N MET A 71 34.66 -16.82 -3.42
CA MET A 71 33.44 -17.28 -2.76
C MET A 71 33.41 -16.91 -1.28
N GLU A 72 34.53 -17.06 -0.58
CA GLU A 72 34.65 -16.68 0.82
C GLU A 72 34.49 -15.18 1.00
N ALA A 73 35.16 -14.37 0.16
CA ALA A 73 35.00 -12.92 0.15
C ALA A 73 33.52 -12.52 -0.04
N ARG A 74 32.86 -13.04 -1.07
CA ARG A 74 31.43 -12.78 -1.35
C ARG A 74 30.51 -13.23 -0.22
N SER A 75 30.86 -14.32 0.48
CA SER A 75 30.06 -14.82 1.60
C SER A 75 30.03 -13.86 2.79
N THR A 76 31.08 -13.04 2.94
CA THR A 76 31.24 -12.06 4.02
C THR A 76 30.73 -10.66 3.67
N GLU A 77 30.44 -10.40 2.40
CA GLU A 77 29.90 -9.12 1.96
C GLU A 77 28.55 -8.82 2.62
N SER A 78 28.39 -7.56 3.04
CA SER A 78 27.20 -7.10 3.75
C SER A 78 26.77 -5.72 3.27
N HIS A 79 25.47 -5.47 3.33
CA HIS A 79 24.87 -4.17 3.05
C HIS A 79 25.24 -3.19 4.15
N SER A 80 25.51 -1.95 3.74
CA SER A 80 25.64 -0.85 4.68
C SER A 80 24.31 -0.59 5.42
N ILE A 81 24.38 0.00 6.62
CA ILE A 81 23.18 0.31 7.41
C ILE A 81 22.21 1.20 6.60
N LEU A 82 22.74 2.18 5.86
CA LEU A 82 21.93 3.06 5.01
C LEU A 82 21.23 2.29 3.89
N GLU A 83 21.92 1.35 3.24
CA GLU A 83 21.29 0.47 2.24
C GLU A 83 20.14 -0.33 2.85
N ILE A 84 20.35 -0.92 4.04
CA ILE A 84 19.31 -1.68 4.73
C ILE A 84 18.08 -0.79 5.02
N ILE A 85 18.28 0.42 5.53
CA ILE A 85 17.18 1.38 5.78
C ILE A 85 16.43 1.70 4.47
N THR A 86 17.16 1.99 3.38
CA THR A 86 16.52 2.27 2.09
C THR A 86 15.73 1.07 1.55
N MET A 87 16.22 -0.15 1.76
CA MET A 87 15.51 -1.38 1.40
C MET A 87 14.24 -1.59 2.22
N ILE A 88 14.27 -1.29 3.53
CA ILE A 88 13.08 -1.36 4.40
C ILE A 88 12.00 -0.39 3.91
N ILE A 89 12.36 0.86 3.60
CA ILE A 89 11.41 1.87 3.13
C ILE A 89 10.84 1.49 1.75
N LYS A 90 11.69 0.97 0.86
CA LYS A 90 11.36 0.61 -0.53
C LYS A 90 11.16 -0.90 -0.73
N TRP A 91 10.72 -1.61 0.31
CA TRP A 91 10.61 -3.07 0.29
C TRP A 91 9.79 -3.65 -0.88
N PRO A 92 8.74 -2.99 -1.42
CA PRO A 92 7.99 -3.54 -2.56
C PRO A 92 8.86 -3.63 -3.83
N ASN A 93 9.74 -2.66 -4.05
CA ASN A 93 10.65 -2.67 -5.20
C ASN A 93 11.70 -3.78 -5.05
N GLU A 94 12.11 -4.06 -3.81
CA GLU A 94 13.06 -5.12 -3.51
C GLU A 94 12.48 -6.52 -3.70
N LEU A 95 11.16 -6.71 -3.86
CA LEU A 95 10.60 -8.03 -4.18
C LEU A 95 10.94 -8.49 -5.60
N PHE A 96 11.20 -7.59 -6.55
CA PHE A 96 11.42 -7.99 -7.95
C PHE A 96 12.91 -8.03 -8.36
N ARG A 97 13.80 -7.63 -7.46
CA ARG A 97 15.24 -7.46 -7.78
C ARG A 97 16.07 -8.70 -7.41
N ARG A 98 17.14 -9.00 -8.15
CA ARG A 98 18.29 -9.86 -7.74
C ARG A 98 17.96 -11.11 -6.88
N TRP A 99 17.11 -12.03 -7.35
CA TRP A 99 16.82 -13.26 -6.61
C TRP A 99 17.97 -14.29 -6.58
N SER A 100 18.98 -14.11 -7.44
CA SER A 100 20.13 -15.03 -7.57
C SER A 100 21.22 -14.86 -6.50
N LEU A 101 21.16 -13.85 -5.62
CA LEU A 101 22.23 -13.54 -4.66
C LEU A 101 22.73 -14.76 -3.86
N LYS A 102 21.82 -15.65 -3.45
CA LYS A 102 22.16 -16.87 -2.73
C LYS A 102 22.96 -17.86 -3.60
N ASN A 103 22.60 -17.97 -4.88
CA ASN A 103 23.27 -18.85 -5.83
C ASN A 103 24.64 -18.30 -6.25
N ASP A 104 24.79 -16.97 -6.22
CA ASP A 104 26.01 -16.26 -6.60
C ASP A 104 27.08 -16.21 -5.47
N GLY A 105 26.78 -16.80 -4.30
CA GLY A 105 27.66 -16.89 -3.13
C GLY A 105 27.43 -15.83 -2.04
N TYR A 106 26.52 -14.87 -2.25
CA TYR A 106 26.28 -13.75 -1.34
C TYR A 106 25.27 -14.09 -0.22
N LEU A 107 25.68 -14.96 0.70
CA LEU A 107 24.80 -15.47 1.76
C LEU A 107 24.32 -14.39 2.75
N ILE A 108 25.22 -13.50 3.18
CA ILE A 108 24.88 -12.44 4.15
C ILE A 108 23.98 -11.39 3.49
N LEU A 109 24.32 -10.89 2.30
CA LEU A 109 23.46 -9.96 1.54
C LEU A 109 22.05 -10.51 1.35
N HIS A 110 21.93 -11.78 0.95
CA HIS A 110 20.63 -12.43 0.79
C HIS A 110 19.83 -12.44 2.10
N ARG A 111 20.47 -12.77 3.22
CA ARG A 111 19.83 -12.77 4.55
C ARG A 111 19.38 -11.37 4.97
N GLN A 112 20.26 -10.38 4.82
CA GLN A 112 19.96 -8.98 5.18
C GLN A 112 18.80 -8.43 4.36
N ARG A 113 18.76 -8.69 3.05
CA ARG A 113 17.64 -8.30 2.20
C ARG A 113 16.33 -8.96 2.62
N LYS A 114 16.33 -10.28 2.87
CA LYS A 114 15.14 -10.99 3.34
C LYS A 114 14.62 -10.35 4.64
N ASN A 115 15.52 -10.08 5.58
CA ASN A 115 15.16 -9.43 6.84
C ASN A 115 14.61 -8.01 6.60
N ALA A 116 15.26 -7.21 5.75
CA ALA A 116 14.81 -5.86 5.40
C ALA A 116 13.39 -5.86 4.80
N ILE A 117 13.08 -6.80 3.91
CA ILE A 117 11.75 -6.96 3.32
C ILE A 117 10.71 -7.30 4.39
N ILE A 118 11.00 -8.27 5.26
CA ILE A 118 10.10 -8.67 6.35
C ILE A 118 9.87 -7.50 7.31
N THR A 119 10.93 -6.80 7.70
CA THR A 119 10.85 -5.62 8.57
C THR A 119 10.03 -4.52 7.91
N GLY A 120 10.24 -4.25 6.62
CA GLY A 120 9.44 -3.30 5.85
C GLY A 120 7.96 -3.66 5.85
N MET A 121 7.62 -4.92 5.57
CA MET A 121 6.24 -5.40 5.55
C MET A 121 5.54 -5.24 6.93
N VAL A 122 6.24 -5.58 8.01
CA VAL A 122 5.72 -5.40 9.39
C VAL A 122 5.54 -3.92 9.70
N MET A 123 6.53 -3.09 9.40
CA MET A 123 6.48 -1.65 9.64
C MET A 123 5.30 -0.99 8.90
N TYR A 124 5.11 -1.30 7.62
CA TYR A 124 3.98 -0.77 6.85
C TYR A 124 2.63 -1.23 7.40
N THR A 125 2.52 -2.49 7.83
CA THR A 125 1.30 -3.00 8.48
C THR A 125 0.97 -2.23 9.75
N LEU A 126 1.97 -1.95 10.59
CA LEU A 126 1.78 -1.18 11.83
C LEU A 126 1.35 0.26 11.54
N ILE A 127 1.97 0.91 10.55
CA ILE A 127 1.58 2.27 10.11
C ILE A 127 0.13 2.27 9.62
N PHE A 128 -0.26 1.26 8.84
CA PHE A 128 -1.63 1.16 8.32
C PHE A 128 -2.67 0.97 9.44
N ILE A 129 -2.38 0.09 10.40
CA ILE A 129 -3.25 -0.10 11.58
C ILE A 129 -3.34 1.20 12.38
N TRP A 130 -2.23 1.87 12.63
CA TRP A 130 -2.20 3.12 13.38
C TRP A 130 -3.02 4.21 12.67
N MET A 131 -2.85 4.37 11.36
CA MET A 131 -3.61 5.31 10.53
C MET A 131 -5.11 5.01 10.55
N TYR A 132 -5.48 3.73 10.45
CA TYR A 132 -6.88 3.30 10.54
C TYR A 132 -7.50 3.66 11.90
N ASN A 133 -6.79 3.43 13.00
CA ASN A 133 -7.29 3.76 14.34
C ASN A 133 -7.49 5.28 14.51
N ILE A 134 -6.59 6.11 14.00
CA ILE A 134 -6.72 7.57 14.06
C ILE A 134 -7.96 8.05 13.32
N ASP A 135 -8.20 7.53 12.11
CA ASP A 135 -9.38 7.90 11.33
C ASP A 135 -10.67 7.55 12.08
N THR A 136 -10.74 6.35 12.67
CA THR A 136 -11.91 5.94 13.46
C THR A 136 -12.14 6.80 14.70
N SER A 137 -11.08 7.22 15.41
CA SER A 137 -11.24 8.08 16.59
C SER A 137 -11.74 9.47 16.23
N ILE A 138 -11.23 10.06 15.14
CA ILE A 138 -11.69 11.36 14.65
C ILE A 138 -13.16 11.28 14.23
N ASN A 139 -13.53 10.25 13.47
CA ASN A 139 -14.92 10.08 13.02
C ASN A 139 -15.90 9.89 14.19
N VAL A 140 -15.51 9.15 15.23
CA VAL A 140 -16.35 8.98 16.44
C VAL A 140 -16.51 10.30 17.20
N GLU A 141 -15.44 11.07 17.36
CA GLU A 141 -15.50 12.39 18.02
C GLU A 141 -16.41 13.35 17.25
N THR A 142 -16.24 13.46 15.93
CA THR A 142 -17.11 14.29 15.08
C THR A 142 -18.57 13.87 15.13
N MET A 143 -18.87 12.56 15.15
CA MET A 143 -20.26 12.08 15.27
C MET A 143 -20.86 12.35 16.66
N ASN A 144 -20.05 12.28 17.71
CA ASN A 144 -20.48 12.65 19.06
C ASN A 144 -20.75 14.15 19.16
N GLU A 145 -19.92 15.00 18.56
CA GLU A 145 -20.17 16.45 18.49
C GLU A 145 -21.48 16.75 17.75
N ILE A 146 -21.69 16.15 16.57
CA ILE A 146 -22.92 16.34 15.78
C ILE A 146 -24.16 15.85 16.53
N SER A 147 -24.06 14.76 17.30
CA SER A 147 -25.20 14.22 18.06
C SER A 147 -25.45 14.92 19.41
N THR A 148 -24.46 15.66 19.93
CA THR A 148 -24.59 16.43 21.17
C THR A 148 -24.95 17.88 20.94
N GLU A 149 -24.63 18.44 19.76
CA GLU A 149 -25.23 19.70 19.31
C GLU A 149 -26.72 19.46 18.99
N ASP A 150 -27.57 19.71 19.99
CA ASP A 150 -29.01 19.78 19.80
C ASP A 150 -29.31 20.84 18.72
N ILE A 151 -30.02 20.44 17.66
CA ILE A 151 -30.45 21.31 16.57
C ILE A 151 -31.12 22.56 17.14
N TYR A 152 -31.84 22.43 18.24
CA TYR A 152 -32.46 23.55 18.95
C TYR A 152 -31.46 24.59 19.47
N GLU A 153 -30.33 24.16 20.06
CA GLU A 153 -29.30 25.07 20.57
C GLU A 153 -28.51 25.73 19.42
N TRP A 154 -28.27 25.00 18.33
CA TRP A 154 -27.68 25.58 17.11
C TRP A 154 -28.60 26.61 16.47
N GLU A 155 -29.90 26.32 16.31
CA GLU A 155 -30.89 27.22 15.73
C GLU A 155 -31.05 28.49 16.58
N LYS A 156 -31.10 28.36 17.89
CA LYS A 156 -31.17 29.49 18.83
C LYS A 156 -29.93 30.40 18.78
N LYS A 157 -28.77 29.85 18.41
CA LYS A 157 -27.53 30.63 18.24
C LYS A 157 -27.49 31.42 16.93
N HIS A 158 -28.21 30.96 15.90
CA HIS A 158 -28.15 31.53 14.55
C HIS A 158 -29.38 32.34 14.15
N TYR A 159 -30.52 32.12 14.79
CA TYR A 159 -31.77 32.86 14.55
C TYR A 159 -32.16 33.64 15.81
N SER A 160 -32.72 34.85 15.62
CA SER A 160 -33.42 35.50 16.73
C SER A 160 -34.70 34.72 17.08
N ASP A 161 -35.11 34.74 18.36
CA ASP A 161 -36.35 34.08 18.82
C ASP A 161 -37.57 34.41 17.94
N LYS A 162 -37.59 35.62 17.38
CA LYS A 162 -38.65 36.09 16.49
C LYS A 162 -38.59 35.46 15.10
N GLU A 163 -37.42 35.45 14.45
CA GLU A 163 -37.23 34.83 13.14
C GLU A 163 -37.53 33.33 13.19
N PHE A 164 -37.12 32.66 14.26
CA PHE A 164 -37.42 31.26 14.51
C PHE A 164 -38.93 30.97 14.58
N ILE A 165 -39.68 31.79 15.34
CA ILE A 165 -41.13 31.66 15.45
C ILE A 165 -41.81 31.95 14.11
N ASP A 166 -41.35 32.97 13.38
CA ASP A 166 -41.91 33.37 12.10
C ASP A 166 -41.70 32.29 11.02
N ASP A 167 -40.51 31.69 10.94
CA ASP A 167 -40.19 30.59 10.01
C ASP A 167 -40.98 29.32 10.32
N ARG A 168 -41.17 29.00 11.62
CA ARG A 168 -42.04 27.88 12.02
C ARG A 168 -43.49 28.12 11.68
N ASN A 169 -44.01 29.33 11.93
CA ASN A 169 -45.38 29.68 11.56
C ASN A 169 -45.58 29.63 10.03
N ALA A 170 -44.62 30.12 9.25
CA ALA A 170 -44.66 30.05 7.78
C ALA A 170 -44.66 28.60 7.26
N SER A 171 -43.89 27.72 7.91
CA SER A 171 -43.85 26.28 7.59
C SER A 171 -45.19 25.60 7.91
N ILE A 172 -45.78 25.91 9.07
CA ILE A 172 -47.11 25.45 9.48
C ILE A 172 -48.18 25.94 8.47
N ASP A 173 -48.15 27.21 8.08
CA ASP A 173 -49.09 27.77 7.11
C ASP A 173 -48.97 27.13 5.72
N LYS A 174 -47.75 26.84 5.27
CA LYS A 174 -47.50 26.13 4.01
C LYS A 174 -48.09 24.72 4.06
N ILE A 175 -47.91 24.03 5.18
CA ILE A 175 -48.50 22.71 5.43
C ILE A 175 -50.03 22.82 5.38
N PHE A 176 -50.63 23.78 6.07
CA PHE A 176 -52.08 24.02 6.01
C PHE A 176 -52.60 24.25 4.60
N LYS A 177 -51.90 25.03 3.77
CA LYS A 177 -52.28 25.25 2.37
C LYS A 177 -52.24 23.97 1.54
N ILE A 178 -51.23 23.12 1.74
CA ILE A 178 -51.14 21.80 1.09
C ILE A 178 -52.33 20.92 1.51
N PHE A 179 -52.67 20.94 2.80
CA PHE A 179 -53.82 20.20 3.33
C PHE A 179 -55.17 20.69 2.76
N GLN A 180 -55.38 22.00 2.66
CA GLN A 180 -56.63 22.56 2.12
C GLN A 180 -56.85 22.24 0.63
N HIS A 181 -55.79 21.98 -0.13
CA HIS A 181 -55.86 21.66 -1.56
C HIS A 181 -55.83 20.15 -1.85
N SER A 182 -55.74 19.31 -0.81
CA SER A 182 -55.81 17.85 -0.91
C SER A 182 -57.27 17.40 -1.01
N THR A 183 -57.76 17.16 -2.23
CA THR A 183 -59.15 16.73 -2.50
C THR A 183 -59.26 15.27 -2.97
N GLY A 184 -58.31 14.40 -2.60
CA GLY A 184 -58.27 12.99 -3.00
C GLY A 184 -58.39 11.99 -1.83
N ASP A 185 -58.51 10.70 -2.14
CA ASP A 185 -58.56 9.59 -1.17
C ASP A 185 -57.26 9.44 -0.33
N GLU A 186 -56.20 10.17 -0.69
CA GLU A 186 -54.93 10.22 0.03
C GLU A 186 -55.03 11.16 1.23
N ARG A 187 -55.13 10.57 2.43
CA ARG A 187 -55.19 11.29 3.71
C ARG A 187 -53.77 11.71 4.11
N PRO A 188 -53.41 13.00 4.09
CA PRO A 188 -52.06 13.37 4.43
C PRO A 188 -51.86 13.22 5.94
N ILE A 189 -50.71 12.68 6.34
CA ILE A 189 -50.33 12.49 7.74
C ILE A 189 -49.33 13.58 8.08
N LEU A 190 -49.68 14.42 9.06
CA LEU A 190 -48.73 15.39 9.62
C LEU A 190 -48.05 14.77 10.83
N LEU A 191 -46.75 14.56 10.72
CA LEU A 191 -45.87 14.20 11.82
C LEU A 191 -45.21 15.49 12.32
N ILE A 192 -45.51 15.86 13.56
CA ILE A 192 -44.82 16.95 14.25
C ILE A 192 -44.04 16.34 15.41
N GLU A 193 -42.73 16.53 15.42
CA GLU A 193 -41.87 16.14 16.54
C GLU A 193 -42.08 17.15 17.68
N ASN A 194 -42.15 16.67 18.92
CA ASN A 194 -42.66 17.46 20.04
C ASN A 194 -41.72 18.61 20.48
N ASP A 195 -40.44 18.49 20.17
CA ASP A 195 -39.44 19.57 20.22
C ASP A 195 -39.77 20.77 19.30
N THR A 196 -40.70 20.57 18.36
CA THR A 196 -41.03 21.54 17.32
C THR A 196 -42.18 22.49 17.73
N LEU A 197 -42.95 22.20 18.78
CA LEU A 197 -44.11 23.02 19.18
C LEU A 197 -44.06 23.44 20.66
N LEU A 198 -44.19 24.75 20.91
CA LEU A 198 -44.50 25.26 22.24
C LEU A 198 -45.92 24.79 22.66
N TYR A 199 -46.09 24.39 23.92
CA TYR A 199 -47.38 23.91 24.46
C TYR A 199 -48.56 24.87 24.20
N SER A 200 -48.29 26.17 24.09
CA SER A 200 -49.28 27.21 23.75
C SER A 200 -49.79 27.15 22.29
N GLN A 201 -48.98 26.64 21.35
CA GLN A 201 -49.35 26.45 19.95
C GLN A 201 -50.14 25.15 19.74
N LEU A 202 -49.89 24.14 20.57
CA LEU A 202 -50.66 22.90 20.64
C LEU A 202 -52.15 23.13 20.95
N ASN A 203 -52.44 24.07 21.84
CA ASN A 203 -53.84 24.44 22.15
C ASN A 203 -54.51 25.18 20.99
N LYS A 204 -53.78 26.01 20.23
CA LYS A 204 -54.32 26.66 19.02
C LYS A 204 -54.71 25.65 17.94
N LEU A 205 -53.97 24.55 17.81
CA LEU A 205 -54.32 23.45 16.89
C LEU A 205 -55.59 22.70 17.34
N ARG A 206 -55.89 22.70 18.65
CA ARG A 206 -57.10 22.09 19.22
C ARG A 206 -58.37 22.93 19.00
N ASP A 207 -58.20 24.23 18.79
CA ASP A 207 -59.29 25.18 18.57
C ASP A 207 -59.65 25.35 17.08
N ILE A 208 -58.93 24.66 16.17
CA ILE A 208 -59.26 24.60 14.74
C ILE A 208 -60.50 23.69 14.57
N ASP A 209 -61.52 24.22 13.90
CA ASP A 209 -62.87 23.65 13.75
C ASP A 209 -62.87 22.11 13.67
N PRO A 210 -63.47 21.41 14.66
CA PRO A 210 -63.39 19.95 14.82
C PRO A 210 -64.05 19.13 13.69
N LEU A 211 -64.66 19.79 12.70
CA LEU A 211 -65.27 19.11 11.55
C LEU A 211 -64.26 18.42 10.60
N ASN A 212 -62.97 18.77 10.64
CA ASN A 212 -61.94 18.15 9.76
C ASN A 212 -60.80 17.41 10.47
N ILE A 213 -60.69 17.50 11.80
CA ILE A 213 -59.63 16.86 12.60
C ILE A 213 -60.24 15.77 13.48
N ARG A 214 -60.19 14.50 13.06
CA ARG A 214 -60.80 13.40 13.84
C ARG A 214 -59.84 12.63 14.73
N ASN A 215 -58.52 12.59 14.45
CA ASN A 215 -57.60 11.80 15.26
C ASN A 215 -56.26 12.51 15.47
N ILE A 216 -56.00 12.93 16.71
CA ILE A 216 -54.66 13.29 17.20
C ILE A 216 -54.18 12.11 18.03
N SER A 217 -53.15 11.41 17.57
CA SER A 217 -52.52 10.33 18.33
C SER A 217 -51.15 10.77 18.80
N PHE A 218 -50.97 10.76 20.10
CA PHE A 218 -49.69 11.01 20.74
C PHE A 218 -48.95 9.69 20.91
N ILE A 219 -47.75 9.58 20.32
CA ILE A 219 -46.90 8.40 20.51
C ILE A 219 -45.89 8.74 21.60
N ARG A 220 -45.98 8.01 22.72
CA ARG A 220 -45.03 8.12 23.83
C ARG A 220 -43.97 7.04 23.68
N LYS A 221 -42.70 7.39 23.91
CA LYS A 221 -41.59 6.44 23.99
C LYS A 221 -40.89 6.62 25.33
N GLY A 222 -41.18 5.75 26.29
CA GLY A 222 -40.62 5.82 27.65
C GLY A 222 -41.44 6.67 28.64
N ASP A 223 -40.81 7.05 29.75
CA ASP A 223 -41.47 7.68 30.91
C ASP A 223 -41.59 9.22 30.82
N ASP A 224 -40.98 9.87 29.83
CA ASP A 224 -41.08 11.33 29.63
C ASP A 224 -42.07 11.73 28.52
N LEU A 225 -42.26 13.06 28.39
CA LEU A 225 -43.22 13.73 27.50
C LEU A 225 -43.16 13.20 26.04
N TYR A 226 -44.31 13.23 25.36
CA TYR A 226 -44.53 12.63 24.04
C TYR A 226 -43.42 12.97 23.02
N ASP A 227 -42.88 11.99 22.29
CA ASP A 227 -41.84 12.25 21.26
C ASP A 227 -42.47 12.76 19.95
N LYS A 228 -43.66 12.24 19.60
CA LYS A 228 -44.29 12.49 18.30
C LYS A 228 -45.78 12.73 18.43
N ILE A 229 -46.24 13.79 17.76
CA ILE A 229 -47.65 14.10 17.59
C ILE A 229 -48.01 13.76 16.16
N ILE A 230 -48.88 12.77 15.99
CA ILE A 230 -49.44 12.42 14.69
C ILE A 230 -50.84 13.02 14.61
N ILE A 231 -51.04 13.95 13.68
CA ILE A 231 -52.34 14.54 13.40
C ILE A 231 -52.85 13.89 12.10
N LYS A 232 -53.96 13.16 12.21
CA LYS A 232 -54.64 12.51 11.10
C LYS A 232 -55.96 13.21 10.81
N LEU A 233 -56.00 13.89 9.67
CA LEU A 233 -57.17 14.60 9.17
C LEU A 233 -58.01 13.66 8.29
N VAL A 234 -59.33 13.75 8.40
CA VAL A 234 -60.27 12.96 7.59
C VAL A 234 -61.30 13.93 7.03
N HIS A 235 -61.38 14.03 5.70
CA HIS A 235 -62.41 14.81 5.01
C HIS A 235 -63.72 14.00 4.93
N GLN A 236 -64.87 14.68 5.02
CA GLN A 236 -66.20 14.10 4.78
C GLN A 236 -66.61 14.24 3.32
#